data_AF-A0AA39XQP2-F1
#
_entry.id   AF-A0AA39XQP2-F1
#
_cell.length_a   1.000
_cell.length_b   1.000
_cell.length_c   1.000
_cell.angle_alpha   90.00
_cell.angle_beta   90.00
_cell.angle_gamma   90.00
#
_symmetry.space_group_name_H-M   'P 1'
#
loop_
_entity.id
_entity.type
_entity.pdbx_description
1 polymer ?
#
loop_
_entity_poly.entity_id
_entity_poly.type
_entity_poly.pdbx_seq_one_letter_code
_entity_poly.pdbx_strand_id
1 'polypeptide(L)'
;MSSLHPKLFAEYYDQYVNKVWQKYQNEPLLVKINPSTTLKGHVENGVLKIGGETFGKPSSKNIFDNNTGPFQNQGSPQRLAIIPLLCAAFNRSTLLENHEIPDPNGPKDYYKHGVTNHYAKIVHGTTSDGKGYAFAYDDVTPIGGKDQSGMVQSGKPESLTVTVGGK
;
A
#
# COMPACT_ATOMS: atom_id res chain seq x y z
N MET A 1 -15.45 -0.35 -21.79
CA MET A 1 -14.32 -0.93 -22.55
C MET A 1 -14.12 -2.36 -22.08
N SER A 2 -14.12 -3.35 -22.98
CA SER A 2 -13.77 -4.73 -22.63
C SER A 2 -12.24 -4.84 -22.55
N SER A 3 -11.71 -5.42 -21.47
CA SER A 3 -10.27 -5.66 -21.34
C SER A 3 -9.83 -6.71 -22.37
N LEU A 4 -8.74 -6.46 -23.10
CA LEU A 4 -8.16 -7.39 -24.08
C LEU A 4 -7.66 -8.68 -23.41
N HIS A 5 -7.22 -8.61 -22.15
CA HIS A 5 -6.71 -9.75 -21.39
C HIS A 5 -7.19 -9.70 -19.93
N PRO A 6 -8.47 -10.03 -19.66
CA PRO A 6 -9.08 -9.83 -18.34
C PRO A 6 -8.45 -10.69 -17.22
N LYS A 7 -7.65 -11.70 -17.58
CA LYS A 7 -7.01 -12.63 -16.63
C LYS A 7 -5.50 -12.46 -16.49
N LEU A 8 -4.87 -11.54 -17.24
CA LEU A 8 -3.41 -11.42 -17.31
C LEU A 8 -2.74 -11.35 -15.93
N PHE A 9 -3.37 -10.65 -14.98
CA PHE A 9 -2.85 -10.45 -13.63
C PHE A 9 -3.69 -11.13 -12.53
N ALA A 10 -4.58 -12.06 -12.87
CA ALA A 10 -5.53 -12.62 -11.89
C ALA A 10 -4.82 -13.21 -10.66
N GLU A 11 -3.73 -13.95 -10.87
CA GLU A 11 -3.00 -14.70 -9.84
C GLU A 11 -1.59 -14.11 -9.57
N TYR A 12 -1.29 -12.92 -10.11
CA TYR A 12 0.05 -12.32 -10.07
C TYR A 12 0.62 -12.16 -8.65
N TYR A 13 -0.22 -11.78 -7.68
CA TYR A 13 0.18 -11.58 -6.29
C TYR A 13 0.03 -12.82 -5.40
N ASP A 14 -0.56 -13.92 -5.88
CA ASP A 14 -1.04 -15.02 -5.02
C ASP A 14 0.09 -15.66 -4.20
N GLN A 15 1.25 -15.91 -4.82
CA GLN A 15 2.40 -16.45 -4.10
C GLN A 15 2.95 -15.47 -3.05
N TYR A 16 2.99 -14.17 -3.35
CA TYR A 16 3.43 -13.15 -2.42
C TYR A 16 2.48 -13.05 -1.22
N VAL A 17 1.16 -12.98 -1.47
CA VAL A 17 0.12 -12.95 -0.44
C VAL A 17 0.17 -14.19 0.44
N ASN A 18 0.36 -15.37 -0.14
CA ASN A 18 0.48 -16.61 0.65
C ASN A 18 1.68 -16.58 1.60
N LYS A 19 2.85 -16.10 1.14
CA LYS A 19 4.02 -15.94 2.00
C LYS A 19 3.80 -14.90 3.09
N VAL A 20 3.16 -13.77 2.77
CA VAL A 20 2.78 -12.74 3.76
C VAL A 20 1.88 -13.33 4.83
N TRP A 21 0.88 -14.12 4.45
CA TRP A 21 -0.01 -14.79 5.39
C TRP A 21 0.70 -15.83 6.25
N GLN A 22 1.69 -16.55 5.71
CA GLN A 22 2.49 -17.51 6.47
C GLN A 22 3.42 -16.81 7.45
N LYS A 23 4.07 -15.72 7.04
CA LYS A 23 4.93 -14.89 7.90
C LYS A 23 4.16 -14.43 9.13
N TYR A 24 3.02 -13.77 8.93
CA TYR A 24 2.24 -13.19 10.02
C TYR A 24 1.37 -14.18 10.81
N GLN A 25 1.41 -15.47 10.51
CA GLN A 25 0.97 -16.51 11.44
C GLN A 25 1.97 -16.70 12.58
N ASN A 26 3.26 -16.50 12.30
CA ASN A 26 4.35 -16.83 13.21
C ASN A 26 4.92 -15.59 13.94
N GLU A 27 4.69 -14.40 13.40
CA GLU A 27 5.15 -13.15 14.01
C GLU A 27 4.14 -12.01 13.84
N PRO A 28 4.15 -10.98 14.73
CA PRO A 28 3.27 -9.83 14.60
C PRO A 28 3.64 -8.94 13.41
N LEU A 29 2.63 -8.42 12.72
CA LEU A 29 2.72 -7.19 11.92
C LEU A 29 2.45 -5.99 12.82
N LEU A 30 3.39 -5.04 12.89
CA LEU A 30 3.19 -3.76 13.54
C LEU A 30 2.50 -2.79 12.57
N VAL A 31 1.33 -2.29 12.94
CA VAL A 31 0.54 -1.35 12.13
C VAL A 31 0.53 0.00 12.83
N LYS A 32 1.40 0.90 12.37
CA LYS A 32 1.60 2.21 12.97
C LYS A 32 0.65 3.22 12.35
N ILE A 33 -0.47 3.46 13.04
CA ILE A 33 -1.54 4.34 12.57
C ILE A 33 -1.11 5.81 12.64
N ASN A 34 -0.45 6.20 13.73
CA ASN A 34 0.01 7.57 13.99
C ASN A 34 1.16 7.53 15.03
N PRO A 35 1.80 8.67 15.38
CA PRO A 35 2.92 8.69 16.33
C PRO A 35 2.65 8.04 17.69
N SER A 36 1.38 8.05 18.14
CA SER A 36 0.96 7.59 19.47
C SER A 36 0.24 6.24 19.44
N THR A 37 -0.05 5.68 18.26
CA THR A 37 -0.88 4.49 18.12
C THR A 37 -0.22 3.48 17.17
N THR A 38 0.14 2.33 17.74
CA THR A 38 0.58 1.15 17.01
C THR A 38 -0.30 -0.04 17.40
N LEU A 39 -0.82 -0.74 16.40
CA LEU A 39 -1.60 -1.96 16.56
C LEU A 39 -0.74 -3.16 16.20
N LYS A 40 -1.08 -4.33 16.75
CA LYS A 40 -0.48 -5.60 16.34
C LYS A 40 -1.45 -6.37 15.46
N GLY A 41 -0.92 -6.94 14.40
CA GLY A 41 -1.60 -7.79 13.44
C GLY A 41 -1.09 -9.22 13.50
N HIS A 42 -1.99 -10.19 13.47
CA HIS A 42 -1.63 -11.61 13.37
C HIS A 42 -2.61 -12.34 12.47
N VAL A 43 -2.11 -13.34 11.75
CA VAL A 43 -2.96 -14.24 10.97
C VAL A 43 -3.38 -15.40 11.85
N GLU A 44 -4.68 -15.57 12.02
CA GLU A 44 -5.28 -16.67 12.78
C GLU A 44 -6.47 -17.21 11.99
N ASN A 45 -6.58 -18.55 11.87
CA ASN A 45 -7.66 -19.20 11.10
C ASN A 45 -7.82 -18.66 9.67
N GLY A 46 -6.69 -18.32 9.03
CA GLY A 46 -6.65 -17.84 7.64
C GLY A 46 -6.99 -16.35 7.44
N VAL A 47 -7.31 -15.61 8.51
CA VAL A 47 -7.62 -14.17 8.44
C VAL A 47 -6.59 -13.34 9.21
N LEU A 48 -6.21 -12.19 8.67
CA LEU A 48 -5.36 -11.22 9.35
C LEU A 48 -6.23 -10.38 10.31
N LYS A 49 -5.95 -10.46 11.60
CA LYS A 49 -6.66 -9.71 12.65
C LYS A 49 -5.80 -8.54 13.12
N ILE A 50 -6.31 -7.32 13.08
CA ILE A 50 -5.59 -6.10 13.49
C ILE A 50 -6.56 -5.22 14.30
N GLY A 51 -6.27 -4.97 15.58
CA GLY A 51 -7.02 -4.02 16.40
C GLY A 51 -8.54 -4.24 16.42
N GLY A 52 -8.99 -5.51 16.46
CA GLY A 52 -10.40 -5.89 16.43
C GLY A 52 -11.01 -6.07 15.04
N GLU A 53 -10.32 -5.62 13.99
CA GLU A 53 -10.73 -5.78 12.59
C GLU A 53 -10.19 -7.07 11.97
N THR A 54 -10.87 -7.57 10.95
CA THR A 54 -10.44 -8.76 10.20
C THR A 54 -10.28 -8.47 8.71
N PHE A 55 -9.25 -9.08 8.11
CA PHE A 55 -8.92 -8.95 6.71
C PHE A 55 -8.69 -10.34 6.11
N GLY A 56 -9.51 -10.72 5.13
CA GLY A 56 -9.27 -11.91 4.33
C GLY A 56 -8.04 -11.75 3.43
N LYS A 57 -7.54 -12.86 2.86
CA LYS A 57 -6.49 -12.82 1.84
C LYS A 57 -6.95 -11.99 0.62
N PRO A 58 -6.23 -10.93 0.23
CA PRO A 58 -6.56 -10.18 -0.97
C PRO A 58 -6.13 -10.97 -2.21
N SER A 59 -6.95 -10.90 -3.26
CA SER A 59 -6.54 -11.28 -4.61
C SER A 59 -5.69 -10.18 -5.25
N SER A 60 -5.03 -10.49 -6.37
CA SER A 60 -4.33 -9.49 -7.19
C SER A 60 -5.25 -8.31 -7.57
N LYS A 61 -6.53 -8.58 -7.89
CA LYS A 61 -7.51 -7.53 -8.19
C LYS A 61 -7.72 -6.60 -7.00
N ASN A 62 -7.85 -7.13 -5.78
CA ASN A 62 -8.04 -6.31 -4.59
C ASN A 62 -6.81 -5.43 -4.31
N ILE A 63 -5.60 -5.95 -4.55
CA ILE A 63 -4.36 -5.18 -4.37
C ILE A 63 -4.25 -4.04 -5.39
N PHE A 64 -4.66 -4.25 -6.63
CA PHE A 64 -4.62 -3.19 -7.64
C PHE A 64 -5.75 -2.16 -7.49
N ASP A 65 -6.96 -2.58 -7.12
CA ASP A 65 -8.10 -1.65 -7.02
C ASP A 65 -8.27 -0.96 -5.66
N ASN A 66 -7.67 -1.52 -4.60
CA ASN A 66 -7.70 -1.01 -3.23
C ASN A 66 -9.09 -0.71 -2.65
N ASN A 67 -10.16 -1.31 -3.20
CA ASN A 67 -11.52 -0.96 -2.81
C ASN A 67 -12.47 -2.17 -2.76
N THR A 68 -11.99 -3.36 -3.14
CA THR A 68 -12.81 -4.58 -3.11
C THR A 68 -12.25 -5.64 -2.17
N GLY A 69 -13.07 -6.64 -1.85
CA GLY A 69 -12.69 -7.75 -0.98
C GLY A 69 -12.29 -7.25 0.41
N PRO A 70 -11.11 -7.63 0.95
CA PRO A 70 -10.70 -7.20 2.28
C PRO A 70 -10.42 -5.70 2.41
N PHE A 71 -10.37 -4.95 1.30
CA PHE A 71 -10.16 -3.49 1.34
C PHE A 71 -11.42 -2.68 1.13
N GLN A 72 -12.58 -3.34 1.06
CA GLN A 72 -13.86 -2.63 1.00
C GLN A 72 -14.11 -1.85 2.30
N ASN A 73 -14.55 -0.60 2.15
CA ASN A 73 -15.00 0.21 3.26
C ASN A 73 -16.30 -0.35 3.84
N GLN A 74 -16.28 -0.70 5.13
CA GLN A 74 -17.43 -1.21 5.88
C GLN A 74 -17.88 -0.25 7.00
N GLY A 75 -17.35 0.99 7.03
CA GLY A 75 -17.78 2.05 7.94
C GLY A 75 -17.08 2.10 9.30
N SER A 76 -16.22 1.13 9.65
CA SER A 76 -15.42 1.19 10.89
C SER A 76 -14.26 2.21 10.77
N PRO A 77 -14.16 3.21 11.67
CA PRO A 77 -13.04 4.16 11.65
C PRO A 77 -11.67 3.49 11.78
N GLN A 78 -11.59 2.44 12.62
CA GLN A 78 -10.38 1.64 12.81
C GLN A 78 -9.98 0.96 11.49
N ARG A 79 -10.95 0.33 10.82
CA ARG A 79 -10.73 -0.31 9.52
C ARG A 79 -10.25 0.69 8.47
N LEU A 80 -10.87 1.86 8.43
CA LEU A 80 -10.53 2.96 7.53
C LEU A 80 -9.12 3.51 7.76
N ALA A 81 -8.60 3.44 8.98
CA ALA A 81 -7.22 3.80 9.28
C ALA A 81 -6.21 2.70 8.87
N ILE A 82 -6.62 1.42 8.84
CA ILE A 82 -5.75 0.28 8.53
C ILE A 82 -5.66 0.02 7.01
N ILE A 83 -6.78 0.14 6.28
CA ILE A 83 -6.86 -0.19 4.85
C ILE A 83 -5.76 0.50 4.02
N PRO A 84 -5.54 1.83 4.13
CA PRO A 84 -4.50 2.50 3.35
C PRO A 84 -3.11 1.91 3.57
N LEU A 85 -2.78 1.59 4.83
CA LEU A 85 -1.48 1.05 5.22
C LEU A 85 -1.22 -0.32 4.59
N LEU A 86 -2.21 -1.22 4.65
CA LEU A 86 -2.11 -2.53 4.02
C LEU A 86 -2.01 -2.40 2.50
N CYS A 87 -2.85 -1.58 1.88
CA CYS A 87 -2.87 -1.38 0.43
C CYS A 87 -1.52 -0.86 -0.08
N ALA A 88 -0.94 0.14 0.59
CA ALA A 88 0.38 0.68 0.25
C ALA A 88 1.48 -0.38 0.42
N ALA A 89 1.45 -1.16 1.50
CA ALA A 89 2.46 -2.19 1.75
C ALA A 89 2.40 -3.36 0.75
N PHE A 90 1.21 -3.74 0.26
CA PHE A 90 1.07 -4.71 -0.83
C PHE A 90 1.56 -4.16 -2.17
N ASN A 91 1.14 -2.95 -2.53
CA ASN A 91 1.56 -2.33 -3.80
C ASN A 91 3.08 -2.14 -3.86
N ARG A 92 3.68 -1.69 -2.75
CA ARG A 92 5.14 -1.47 -2.61
C ARG A 92 5.92 -2.73 -2.26
N SER A 93 5.25 -3.86 -2.09
CA SER A 93 5.81 -5.18 -1.77
C SER A 93 6.80 -5.17 -0.60
N THR A 94 6.43 -4.56 0.53
CA THR A 94 7.29 -4.41 1.71
C THR A 94 7.02 -5.41 2.84
N LEU A 95 5.84 -6.03 2.84
CA LEU A 95 5.37 -6.93 3.90
C LEU A 95 6.24 -8.17 4.15
N LEU A 96 7.02 -8.64 3.17
CA LEU A 96 7.95 -9.76 3.39
C LEU A 96 9.30 -9.32 3.96
N GLU A 97 9.75 -8.11 3.61
CA GLU A 97 11.07 -7.59 4.01
C GLU A 97 11.03 -6.93 5.40
N ASN A 98 9.88 -6.34 5.76
CA ASN A 98 9.69 -5.63 7.03
C ASN A 98 8.49 -6.19 7.80
N HIS A 99 8.45 -5.97 9.12
CA HIS A 99 7.32 -6.34 9.99
C HIS A 99 6.54 -5.13 10.51
N GLU A 100 6.83 -3.93 10.01
CA GLU A 100 6.13 -2.68 10.35
C GLU A 100 5.56 -2.05 9.07
N ILE A 101 4.32 -1.57 9.16
CA ILE A 101 3.67 -0.76 8.14
C ILE A 101 3.17 0.58 8.72
N PRO A 102 3.34 1.72 8.01
CA PRO A 102 4.15 1.86 6.80
C PRO A 102 5.62 1.49 7.04
N ASP A 103 6.30 1.03 5.99
CA ASP A 103 7.69 0.61 6.04
C ASP A 103 8.61 1.75 6.56
N PRO A 104 9.36 1.56 7.66
CA PRO A 104 10.10 2.65 8.29
C PRO A 104 11.25 3.20 7.43
N ASN A 105 11.77 2.43 6.48
CA ASN A 105 12.83 2.87 5.56
C ASN A 105 12.27 3.65 4.35
N GLY A 106 10.94 3.67 4.19
CA GLY A 106 10.25 4.44 3.16
C GLY A 106 10.69 4.02 1.75
N PRO A 107 10.85 4.99 0.82
CA PRO A 107 11.14 4.71 -0.59
C PRO A 107 12.37 3.84 -0.85
N LYS A 108 13.31 3.78 0.11
CA LYS A 108 14.50 2.94 -0.02
C LYS A 108 14.17 1.45 -0.13
N ASP A 109 13.03 1.01 0.40
CA ASP A 109 12.64 -0.40 0.43
C ASP A 109 11.47 -0.75 -0.52
N TYR A 110 10.89 0.25 -1.18
CA TYR A 110 9.75 0.02 -2.07
C TYR A 110 10.15 -0.73 -3.34
N TYR A 111 9.27 -1.63 -3.78
CA TYR A 111 9.35 -2.32 -5.07
C TYR A 111 10.62 -3.18 -5.29
N LYS A 112 11.23 -3.66 -4.20
CA LYS A 112 12.42 -4.53 -4.23
C LYS A 112 12.10 -6.01 -4.48
N HIS A 113 10.93 -6.48 -4.05
CA HIS A 113 10.51 -7.86 -4.29
C HIS A 113 10.14 -8.07 -5.76
N GLY A 114 10.39 -9.26 -6.31
CA GLY A 114 10.14 -9.56 -7.73
C GLY A 114 8.66 -9.47 -8.14
N VAL A 115 7.77 -9.84 -7.22
CA VAL A 115 6.32 -9.58 -7.31
C VAL A 115 6.02 -8.27 -6.61
N THR A 116 5.67 -7.24 -7.39
CA THR A 116 5.37 -5.89 -6.93
C THR A 116 4.50 -5.12 -7.94
N ASN A 117 4.02 -3.93 -7.62
CA ASN A 117 3.32 -3.08 -8.58
C ASN A 117 4.35 -2.41 -9.50
N HIS A 118 4.73 -3.10 -10.58
CA HIS A 118 5.73 -2.59 -11.53
C HIS A 118 5.28 -1.32 -12.25
N TYR A 119 3.98 -1.11 -12.44
CA TYR A 119 3.47 0.15 -12.98
C TYR A 119 3.86 1.32 -12.06
N ALA A 120 3.55 1.21 -10.77
CA ALA A 120 3.90 2.25 -9.80
C ALA A 120 5.42 2.45 -9.71
N LYS A 121 6.19 1.36 -9.66
CA LYS A 121 7.66 1.40 -9.70
C LYS A 121 8.19 2.21 -10.88
N ILE A 122 7.66 1.98 -12.09
CA ILE A 122 8.08 2.68 -13.31
C ILE A 122 7.68 4.14 -13.24
N VAL A 123 6.44 4.46 -12.85
CA VAL A 123 5.97 5.85 -12.72
C VAL A 123 6.91 6.64 -11.82
N HIS A 124 7.16 6.18 -10.59
CA HIS A 124 8.10 6.84 -9.68
C HIS A 124 9.54 6.90 -10.23
N GLY A 125 9.99 5.87 -10.95
CA GLY A 125 11.32 5.86 -11.56
C GLY A 125 11.49 6.86 -12.72
N THR A 126 10.40 7.34 -13.30
CA THR A 126 10.41 8.27 -14.43
C THR A 126 10.17 9.73 -14.04
N THR A 127 9.62 10.00 -12.86
CA THR A 127 9.42 11.36 -12.38
C THR A 127 10.72 11.94 -11.80
N SER A 128 10.96 13.23 -12.03
CA SER A 128 12.24 13.88 -11.68
C SER A 128 12.54 13.90 -10.17
N ASP A 129 11.51 13.88 -9.33
CA ASP A 129 11.63 13.88 -7.87
C ASP A 129 11.26 12.53 -7.24
N GLY A 130 11.01 11.51 -8.06
CA GLY A 130 10.61 10.17 -7.61
C GLY A 130 9.17 10.07 -7.11
N LYS A 131 8.37 11.14 -7.19
CA LYS A 131 7.01 11.18 -6.67
C LYS A 131 5.97 11.03 -7.76
N GLY A 132 4.78 10.58 -7.40
CA GLY A 132 3.65 10.44 -8.30
C GLY A 132 2.52 9.64 -7.65
N TYR A 133 1.33 9.74 -8.21
CA TYR A 133 0.15 9.05 -7.70
C TYR A 133 -0.18 7.85 -8.58
N ALA A 134 0.38 6.68 -8.27
CA ALA A 134 0.25 5.50 -9.12
C ALA A 134 -0.75 4.45 -8.61
N PHE A 135 -1.21 4.56 -7.36
CA PHE A 135 -2.29 3.75 -6.77
C PHE A 135 -3.01 4.54 -5.66
N ALA A 136 -4.19 4.08 -5.23
CA ALA A 136 -5.15 4.84 -4.43
C ALA A 136 -4.67 5.30 -3.03
N TYR A 137 -3.52 4.81 -2.57
CA TYR A 137 -2.98 5.11 -1.25
C TYR A 137 -1.47 5.40 -1.30
N ASP A 138 -1.00 6.00 -2.41
CA ASP A 138 0.41 6.35 -2.61
C ASP A 138 0.87 7.51 -1.70
N ASP A 139 -0.07 8.21 -1.09
CA ASP A 139 0.11 9.24 -0.06
C ASP A 139 0.46 8.65 1.32
N VAL A 140 0.34 7.33 1.51
CA VAL A 140 0.80 6.68 2.74
C VAL A 140 2.31 6.85 2.86
N THR A 141 2.76 7.45 3.96
CA THR A 141 4.18 7.59 4.26
C THR A 141 4.49 7.13 5.68
N PRO A 142 5.75 6.76 5.97
CA PRO A 142 6.18 6.50 7.35
C PRO A 142 5.94 7.72 8.23
N ILE A 143 5.82 7.52 9.54
CA ILE A 143 5.65 8.63 10.49
C ILE A 143 6.87 9.56 10.40
N GLY A 144 6.63 10.85 10.10
CA GLY A 144 7.70 11.83 9.86
C GLY A 144 8.40 11.69 8.50
N GLY A 145 7.92 10.78 7.65
CA GLY A 145 8.40 10.59 6.28
C GLY A 145 7.95 11.69 5.33
N LYS A 146 8.55 11.70 4.14
CA LYS A 146 8.20 12.65 3.07
C LYS A 146 7.16 12.03 2.14
N ASP A 147 6.19 12.85 1.71
CA ASP A 147 5.19 12.50 0.69
C ASP A 147 5.83 11.87 -0.55
N GLN A 148 5.19 10.81 -1.06
CA GLN A 148 5.55 10.12 -2.30
C GLN A 148 4.52 10.29 -3.41
N SER A 149 3.34 10.82 -3.09
CA SER A 149 2.21 10.95 -4.01
C SER A 149 2.35 12.11 -5.00
N GLY A 150 3.28 13.03 -4.74
CA GLY A 150 3.46 14.26 -5.52
C GLY A 150 2.53 15.38 -5.06
N MET A 151 1.92 15.24 -3.89
CA MET A 151 1.04 16.25 -3.32
C MET A 151 1.83 17.51 -2.96
N VAL A 152 1.31 18.65 -3.41
CA VAL A 152 1.72 19.99 -2.96
C VAL A 152 0.61 20.60 -2.11
N GLN A 153 0.99 21.25 -1.01
CA GLN A 153 0.05 21.94 -0.12
C GLN A 153 0.67 23.23 0.42
N SER A 154 -0.15 24.26 0.62
CA SER A 154 0.23 25.50 1.29
C SER A 154 -0.94 26.03 2.12
N GLY A 155 -0.68 26.49 3.34
CA GLY A 155 -1.70 27.14 4.18
C GLY A 155 -2.05 28.57 3.74
N LYS A 156 -1.26 29.16 2.83
CA LYS A 156 -1.47 30.49 2.23
C LYS A 156 -1.01 30.44 0.77
N PRO A 157 -1.75 29.78 -0.14
CA PRO A 157 -1.34 29.65 -1.53
C PRO A 157 -1.42 31.01 -2.26
N GLU A 158 -0.38 31.35 -3.04
CA GLU A 158 -0.37 32.55 -3.90
C GLU A 158 -0.52 32.18 -5.38
N SER A 159 0.14 31.11 -5.83
CA SER A 159 0.05 30.59 -7.19
C SER A 159 0.24 29.07 -7.25
N LEU A 160 -0.37 28.43 -8.26
CA LEU A 160 -0.11 27.05 -8.65
C LEU A 160 0.30 27.07 -10.12
N THR A 161 1.53 26.63 -10.43
CA THR A 161 1.99 26.49 -11.81
C THR A 161 1.81 25.05 -12.25
N VAL A 162 1.07 24.84 -13.34
CA VAL A 162 0.92 23.54 -14.00
C VAL A 162 1.64 23.60 -15.33
N THR A 163 2.64 22.74 -15.52
CA THR A 163 3.37 22.60 -16.78
C THR A 163 2.97 21.29 -17.44
N VAL A 164 2.62 21.33 -18.74
CA VAL A 164 2.29 20.15 -19.54
C VAL A 164 3.47 19.86 -20.46
N GLY A 165 4.21 18.76 -20.23
CA GLY A 165 5.40 18.39 -21.01
C GLY A 165 6.43 17.57 -20.22
N GLY A 166 7.56 17.22 -20.85
CA GLY A 166 8.65 16.41 -20.30
C GLY A 166 9.91 16.48 -21.17
N LYS A 167 10.82 17.39 -20.78
CA LYS A 167 11.77 18.20 -21.58
C LYS A 167 11.12 19.20 -22.53
#